data_AF-A0A7X3QII6-F1
#
_entry.id   AF-A0A7X3QII6-F1
#
_cell.length_a   1.000
_cell.length_b   1.000
_cell.length_c   1.000
_cell.angle_alpha   90.00
_cell.angle_beta   90.00
_cell.angle_gamma   90.00
#
_symmetry.space_group_name_H-M   'P 1'
#
loop_
_entity.id
_entity.type
_entity.pdbx_description
1 polymer ?
#
loop_
_entity_poly.entity_id
_entity_poly.type
_entity_poly.pdbx_seq_one_letter_code
_entity_poly.pdbx_strand_id
1 'polypeptide(L)'
;MHRVLGGLVAALVLALAASCGGGEPPPAPIRALEATAERAYVDELPQASSVVRVRFNRAVEPTKLRALNAAFRLTAPDGSPLTGHPLTEMPVEGVELISSRVVELTVGALIVSGSTLHVSTEALSGPDDEVSVVVTSEFTELGVVLAGGVFAFGDLSLVEPRSPEAPTAADRDPFAVRAALEEHLDEREASAAVRETALFLYDGMDPEVVAAPKLRAALAALAGTFADAAVRSLLGPDNCTGAAAAFIGFQEPPGDLDLVARVTYDDEGRRIVSIRPDLEAAPFELLMPLLAHEAVHCDRQDSLTEEIVASAIDVFLYIHLLISQPELARDTSPLARNFNIEALAMLNSGRAIPESLGILPSPHGREVLPDSGVAYGSFVDAIAAAYEDDVDATAPVEPVAQQYLDALAQAVGAPLGSAIDLNYVDLLIGRATTFEAISNLLDLFDLAPG
;
A
#
# COMPACT_ATOMS: atom_id res chain seq x y z
N MET A 1 -23.30 80.07 8.72
CA MET A 1 -22.53 80.69 9.83
C MET A 1 -21.43 79.71 10.21
N HIS A 2 -20.15 79.99 10.39
CA HIS A 2 -19.28 81.12 10.09
C HIS A 2 -17.85 80.53 10.19
N ARG A 3 -16.93 80.99 9.33
CA ARG A 3 -15.48 80.72 9.43
C ARG A 3 -14.91 81.23 10.77
N VAL A 4 -13.74 80.72 11.19
CA VAL A 4 -12.45 81.49 11.28
C VAL A 4 -11.46 80.85 12.28
N LEU A 5 -10.22 80.65 11.79
CA LEU A 5 -8.85 80.71 12.38
C LEU A 5 -8.60 80.12 13.79
N GLY A 6 -7.43 79.57 14.11
CA GLY A 6 -6.11 79.56 13.48
C GLY A 6 -5.08 79.15 14.53
N GLY A 7 -3.87 78.78 14.12
CA GLY A 7 -2.79 78.45 15.05
C GLY A 7 -1.59 77.79 14.39
N LEU A 8 -0.74 78.61 13.77
CA LEU A 8 0.66 78.29 13.45
C LEU A 8 1.42 77.93 14.75
N VAL A 9 2.21 76.85 14.73
CA VAL A 9 3.53 76.82 15.40
C VAL A 9 4.52 76.12 14.46
N ALA A 10 5.59 76.86 14.17
CA ALA A 10 6.72 76.46 13.35
C ALA A 10 7.86 75.88 14.22
N ALA A 11 8.86 75.33 13.51
CA ALA A 11 10.19 74.87 13.97
C ALA A 11 10.17 73.46 14.60
N LEU A 12 11.06 72.54 14.25
CA LEU A 12 12.48 72.71 13.99
C LEU A 12 13.00 71.54 13.13
N VAL A 13 13.37 71.82 11.88
CA VAL A 13 14.15 70.89 11.03
C VAL A 13 15.61 71.03 11.45
N LEU A 14 16.08 70.13 12.31
CA LEU A 14 17.52 69.96 12.55
C LEU A 14 18.07 69.02 11.48
N ALA A 15 18.50 69.59 10.36
CA ALA A 15 19.37 68.93 9.40
C ALA A 15 20.79 68.89 9.99
N LEU A 16 21.07 67.87 10.80
CA LEU A 16 22.45 67.48 11.12
C LEU A 16 23.00 66.70 9.92
N ALA A 17 23.61 67.44 9.00
CA ALA A 17 24.52 66.89 8.00
C ALA A 17 25.79 66.40 8.72
N ALA A 18 25.70 65.23 9.34
CA ALA A 18 26.86 64.43 9.71
C ALA A 18 27.37 63.73 8.44
N SER A 19 28.31 64.39 7.79
CA SER A 19 29.28 63.79 6.88
C SER A 19 30.11 62.75 7.66
N CYS A 20 29.56 61.55 7.83
CA CYS A 20 30.25 60.36 8.31
C CYS A 20 30.33 59.36 7.15
N GLY A 21 31.51 58.78 6.93
CA GLY A 21 31.88 58.03 5.73
C GLY A 21 30.80 57.07 5.24
N GLY A 22 30.50 57.15 3.94
CA GLY A 22 29.54 56.29 3.25
C GLY A 22 30.04 54.85 3.12
N GLY A 23 30.16 54.15 4.25
CA GLY A 23 30.09 52.70 4.25
C GLY A 23 28.65 52.31 3.96
N GLU A 24 28.43 51.48 2.96
CA GLU A 24 27.14 50.82 2.79
C GLU A 24 26.74 50.18 4.13
N PRO A 25 25.47 50.30 4.56
CA PRO A 25 25.01 49.63 5.77
C PRO A 25 25.34 48.14 5.67
N PRO A 26 25.78 47.50 6.77
CA PRO A 26 26.15 46.10 6.74
C PRO A 26 24.98 45.28 6.18
N PRO A 27 25.25 44.26 5.36
CA PRO A 27 24.21 43.43 4.78
C PRO A 27 23.31 42.85 5.88
N ALA A 28 21.99 42.79 5.65
CA ALA A 28 21.07 42.15 6.59
C ALA A 28 21.51 40.70 6.90
N PRO A 29 21.41 40.21 8.15
CA PRO A 29 21.80 38.84 8.47
C PRO A 29 21.02 37.83 7.62
N ILE A 30 21.69 36.76 7.20
CA ILE A 30 21.06 35.67 6.44
C ILE A 30 20.05 34.98 7.35
N ARG A 31 18.83 34.76 6.84
CA ARG A 31 17.78 34.00 7.50
C ARG A 31 17.10 33.10 6.48
N ALA A 32 16.93 31.83 6.83
CA ALA A 32 16.00 30.97 6.13
C ALA A 32 14.57 31.41 6.50
N LEU A 33 13.76 31.73 5.50
CA LEU A 33 12.37 32.15 5.67
C LEU A 33 11.42 30.96 5.65
N GLU A 34 11.75 29.95 4.85
CA GLU A 34 10.89 28.84 4.51
C GLU A 34 11.74 27.70 3.99
N ALA A 35 11.36 26.47 4.34
CA ALA A 35 11.87 25.26 3.74
C ALA A 35 10.70 24.33 3.43
N THR A 36 10.65 23.81 2.20
CA THR A 36 9.64 22.86 1.75
C THR A 36 10.31 21.63 1.19
N ALA A 37 9.82 20.44 1.55
CA ALA A 37 10.27 19.17 0.99
C ALA A 37 9.16 18.54 0.14
N GLU A 38 9.55 17.95 -0.98
CA GLU A 38 8.70 17.15 -1.85
C GLU A 38 9.44 15.87 -2.23
N ARG A 39 8.69 14.83 -2.64
CA ARG A 39 9.29 13.61 -3.18
C ARG A 39 10.14 13.89 -4.42
N ALA A 40 11.28 13.24 -4.52
CA ALA A 40 12.01 13.17 -5.78
C ALA A 40 11.35 12.16 -6.74
N TYR A 41 11.44 12.44 -8.03
CA TYR A 41 10.93 11.58 -9.11
C TYR A 41 12.02 11.35 -10.16
N VAL A 42 12.09 10.13 -10.69
CA VAL A 42 12.92 9.76 -11.84
C VAL A 42 12.02 9.04 -12.82
N ASP A 43 11.93 9.53 -14.05
CA ASP A 43 11.04 9.00 -15.09
C ASP A 43 9.60 8.81 -14.60
N GLU A 44 9.07 9.83 -13.89
CA GLU A 44 7.74 9.85 -13.26
C GLU A 44 7.52 8.84 -12.13
N LEU A 45 8.54 8.07 -11.75
CA LEU A 45 8.47 7.13 -10.64
C LEU A 45 8.93 7.78 -9.32
N PRO A 46 8.15 7.62 -8.25
CA PRO A 46 8.51 8.14 -6.93
C PRO A 46 9.80 7.50 -6.44
N GLN A 47 10.65 8.30 -5.82
CA GLN A 47 11.91 7.84 -5.23
C GLN A 47 11.85 7.82 -3.71
N ALA A 48 12.84 7.14 -3.15
CA ALA A 48 13.15 7.08 -1.73
C ALA A 48 13.78 8.35 -1.14
N SER A 49 13.72 9.45 -1.87
CA SER A 49 14.49 10.66 -1.62
C SER A 49 13.62 11.89 -1.75
N SER A 50 14.08 13.01 -1.19
CA SER A 50 13.39 14.28 -1.23
C SER A 50 14.21 15.36 -1.91
N VAL A 51 13.49 16.34 -2.45
CA VAL A 51 14.02 17.63 -2.86
C VAL A 51 13.57 18.67 -1.85
N VAL A 52 14.52 19.32 -1.16
CA VAL A 52 14.24 20.37 -0.17
C VAL A 52 14.60 21.73 -0.74
N ARG A 53 13.61 22.63 -0.86
CA ARG A 53 13.81 24.01 -1.32
C ARG A 53 13.81 24.97 -0.15
N VAL A 54 14.88 25.76 -0.04
CA VAL A 54 15.13 26.68 1.07
C VAL A 54 15.15 28.10 0.53
N ARG A 55 14.26 28.96 1.03
CA ARG A 55 14.16 30.36 0.63
C ARG A 55 14.78 31.28 1.67
N PHE A 56 15.71 32.13 1.25
CA PHE A 56 16.39 33.08 2.12
C PHE A 56 15.83 34.51 2.01
N ASN A 57 16.00 35.30 3.07
CA ASN A 57 15.56 36.69 3.13
C ASN A 57 16.33 37.65 2.21
N ARG A 58 17.49 37.23 1.70
CA ARG A 58 18.38 38.00 0.82
C ARG A 58 19.11 37.07 -0.15
N ALA A 59 19.87 37.67 -1.06
CA ALA A 59 20.76 36.92 -1.93
C ALA A 59 21.85 36.22 -1.11
N VAL A 60 22.13 34.96 -1.44
CA VAL A 60 23.18 34.11 -0.88
C VAL A 60 24.18 33.73 -1.95
N GLU A 61 25.46 33.69 -1.59
CA GLU A 61 26.55 33.31 -2.48
C GLU A 61 27.37 32.20 -1.81
N PRO A 62 27.42 31.00 -2.39
CA PRO A 62 28.22 29.93 -1.84
C PRO A 62 29.71 30.29 -1.81
N THR A 63 30.35 30.18 -0.66
CA THR A 63 31.79 30.47 -0.53
C THR A 63 32.65 29.40 -1.22
N LYS A 64 32.25 28.11 -1.12
CA LYS A 64 32.84 26.96 -1.82
C LYS A 64 31.81 25.85 -2.04
N LEU A 65 31.78 25.23 -3.23
CA LEU A 65 30.89 24.08 -3.54
C LEU A 65 31.03 22.91 -2.56
N ARG A 66 32.26 22.54 -2.17
CA ARG A 66 32.48 21.46 -1.17
C ARG A 66 32.04 21.82 0.25
N ALA A 67 31.91 23.11 0.58
CA ALA A 67 31.43 23.56 1.89
C ALA A 67 29.90 23.53 1.97
N LEU A 68 29.19 23.58 0.83
CA LEU A 68 27.73 23.59 0.80
C LEU A 68 27.13 22.30 1.36
N ASN A 69 27.62 21.10 1.01
CA ASN A 69 27.03 19.86 1.53
C ASN A 69 27.15 19.73 3.05
N ALA A 70 28.22 20.27 3.64
CA ALA A 70 28.41 20.30 5.09
C ALA A 70 27.68 21.48 5.78
N ALA A 71 27.14 22.42 4.99
CA ALA A 71 26.44 23.59 5.51
C ALA A 71 25.00 23.30 5.92
N PHE A 72 24.42 22.22 5.39
CA PHE A 72 23.03 21.87 5.62
C PHE A 72 22.96 20.58 6.43
N ARG A 73 22.22 20.63 7.53
CA ARG A 73 21.95 19.46 8.37
C ARG A 73 20.46 19.36 8.61
N LEU A 74 19.88 18.21 8.31
CA LEU A 74 18.47 17.91 8.55
C LEU A 74 18.33 16.98 9.74
N THR A 75 17.46 17.34 10.67
CA THR A 75 17.08 16.52 11.82
C THR A 75 15.59 16.25 11.80
N ALA A 76 15.19 15.01 12.08
CA ALA A 76 13.80 14.62 12.24
C ALA A 76 13.13 15.36 13.43
N PRO A 77 11.78 15.39 13.51
CA PRO A 77 11.08 15.90 14.68
C PRO A 77 11.48 15.18 15.97
N ASP A 78 11.52 15.90 17.09
CA ASP A 78 11.80 15.32 18.40
C ASP A 78 10.76 14.24 18.74
N GLY A 79 11.22 13.05 19.14
CA GLY A 79 10.35 11.93 19.51
C GLY A 79 9.78 11.14 18.34
N SER A 80 10.19 11.44 17.10
CA SER A 80 9.80 10.66 15.93
C SER A 80 10.20 9.19 16.07
N PRO A 81 9.37 8.20 15.71
CA PRO A 81 9.76 6.79 15.72
C PRO A 81 10.94 6.52 14.78
N LEU A 82 11.16 7.39 13.79
CA LEU A 82 12.33 7.40 12.92
C LEU A 82 13.65 7.68 13.66
N THR A 83 13.60 8.22 14.89
CA THR A 83 14.80 8.46 15.72
C THR A 83 15.45 7.16 16.23
N GLY A 84 14.79 6.00 16.06
CA GLY A 84 15.36 4.67 16.27
C GLY A 84 16.24 4.17 15.12
N HIS A 85 16.14 4.78 13.93
CA HIS A 85 17.06 4.51 12.83
C HIS A 85 18.35 5.33 13.00
N PRO A 86 19.52 4.81 12.56
CA PRO A 86 20.83 5.43 12.78
C PRO A 86 21.05 6.81 12.12
N LEU A 87 20.03 7.40 11.50
CA LEU A 87 20.08 8.67 10.78
C LEU A 87 19.35 9.76 11.57
N THR A 88 19.87 10.14 12.75
CA THR A 88 19.45 11.39 13.40
C THR A 88 19.78 12.61 12.52
N GLU A 89 20.77 12.46 11.64
CA GLU A 89 21.12 13.39 10.58
C GLU A 89 20.88 12.75 9.20
N MET A 90 20.08 13.39 8.36
CA MET A 90 19.80 12.93 6.99
C MET A 90 20.83 13.55 6.03
N PRO A 91 21.65 12.75 5.32
CA PRO A 91 22.74 13.27 4.52
C PRO A 91 22.22 14.02 3.29
N VAL A 92 22.70 15.26 3.13
CA VAL A 92 22.48 16.05 1.92
C VAL A 92 23.45 15.56 0.84
N GLU A 93 22.93 14.99 -0.24
CA GLU A 93 23.70 14.39 -1.32
C GLU A 93 24.11 15.42 -2.37
N GLY A 94 23.22 16.40 -2.61
CA GLY A 94 23.39 17.45 -3.61
C GLY A 94 22.90 18.80 -3.11
N VAL A 95 23.55 19.86 -3.58
CA VAL A 95 23.14 21.24 -3.31
C VAL A 95 23.24 22.05 -4.60
N GLU A 96 22.15 22.70 -4.99
CA GLU A 96 22.08 23.54 -6.17
C GLU A 96 21.52 24.93 -5.84
N LEU A 97 22.11 25.98 -6.40
CA LEU A 97 21.60 27.34 -6.29
C LEU A 97 20.64 27.62 -7.47
N ILE A 98 19.34 27.43 -7.24
CA ILE A 98 18.29 27.64 -8.26
C ILE A 98 18.12 29.13 -8.59
N SER A 99 18.24 29.99 -7.59
CA SER A 99 18.26 31.44 -7.76
C SER A 99 19.10 32.08 -6.67
N SER A 100 19.36 33.39 -6.75
CA SER A 100 20.12 34.08 -5.71
C SER A 100 19.52 33.94 -4.30
N ARG A 101 18.24 33.57 -4.15
CA ARG A 101 17.58 33.42 -2.84
C ARG A 101 17.03 32.03 -2.56
N VAL A 102 17.21 31.08 -3.47
CA VAL A 102 16.64 29.73 -3.34
C VAL A 102 17.74 28.72 -3.58
N VAL A 103 17.96 27.89 -2.56
CA VAL A 103 18.84 26.73 -2.62
C VAL A 103 17.97 25.48 -2.63
N GLU A 104 18.29 24.54 -3.50
CA GLU A 104 17.69 23.22 -3.55
C GLU A 104 18.68 22.18 -3.03
N LEU A 105 18.19 21.28 -2.18
CA LEU A 105 18.95 20.20 -1.57
C LEU A 105 18.37 18.87 -2.06
N THR A 106 19.21 17.97 -2.54
CA THR A 106 18.83 16.57 -2.77
C THR A 106 19.19 15.77 -1.51
N VAL A 107 18.21 15.07 -0.96
CA VAL A 107 18.38 14.29 0.28
C VAL A 107 18.01 12.84 -0.01
N GLY A 108 18.91 11.91 0.28
CA GLY A 108 18.74 10.46 0.06
C GLY A 108 17.71 9.79 0.98
N ALA A 109 16.78 10.57 1.53
CA ALA A 109 15.73 10.11 2.42
C ALA A 109 14.46 10.97 2.25
N LEU A 110 13.32 10.43 2.67
CA LEU A 110 12.06 11.17 2.76
C LEU A 110 12.06 12.08 3.99
N ILE A 111 11.66 13.34 3.81
CA ILE A 111 11.64 14.33 4.90
C ILE A 111 10.23 14.43 5.49
N VAL A 112 10.09 14.11 6.76
CA VAL A 112 8.83 14.29 7.51
C VAL A 112 8.54 15.78 7.71
N SER A 113 7.27 16.16 7.60
CA SER A 113 6.81 17.51 7.94
C SER A 113 7.08 17.84 9.41
N GLY A 114 7.67 18.99 9.70
CA GLY A 114 8.12 19.37 11.05
C GLY A 114 9.60 19.07 11.32
N SER A 115 10.31 18.42 10.40
CA SER A 115 11.78 18.29 10.46
C SER A 115 12.44 19.66 10.54
N THR A 116 13.62 19.75 11.14
CA THR A 116 14.38 21.00 11.24
C THR A 116 15.58 20.97 10.32
N LEU A 117 15.69 21.97 9.44
CA LEU A 117 16.89 22.23 8.65
C LEU A 117 17.76 23.27 9.37
N HIS A 118 18.99 22.89 9.67
CA HIS A 118 20.03 23.76 10.19
C HIS A 118 20.98 24.17 9.07
N VAL A 119 21.30 25.45 8.99
CA VAL A 119 22.12 26.06 7.92
C VAL A 119 23.27 26.83 8.53
N SER A 120 24.51 26.42 8.24
CA SER A 120 25.71 27.21 8.51
C SER A 120 25.78 28.38 7.52
N THR A 121 25.65 29.60 8.03
CA THR A 121 25.61 30.81 7.19
C THR A 121 26.99 31.21 6.66
N GLU A 122 28.09 30.75 7.26
CA GLU A 122 29.46 30.95 6.76
C GLU A 122 29.63 30.40 5.33
N ALA A 123 29.01 29.26 5.04
CA ALA A 123 29.04 28.64 3.72
C ALA A 123 28.30 29.45 2.65
N LEU A 124 27.47 30.41 3.07
CA LEU A 124 26.62 31.26 2.22
C LEU A 124 27.07 32.74 2.23
N SER A 125 28.34 32.99 2.55
CA SER A 125 28.94 34.33 2.67
C SER A 125 28.32 35.18 3.80
N GLY A 126 27.75 34.51 4.81
CA GLY A 126 27.32 35.09 6.07
C GLY A 126 28.40 35.05 7.16
N PRO A 127 28.09 35.55 8.36
CA PRO A 127 28.90 35.32 9.56
C PRO A 127 28.97 33.82 9.91
N ASP A 128 29.87 33.44 10.81
CA ASP A 128 29.93 32.10 11.41
C ASP A 128 28.80 31.94 12.43
N ASP A 129 27.57 31.79 11.91
CA ASP A 129 26.33 31.58 12.66
C ASP A 129 25.53 30.41 12.04
N GLU A 130 24.71 29.76 12.86
CA GLU A 130 23.73 28.75 12.44
C GLU A 130 22.31 29.34 12.44
N VAL A 131 21.54 29.04 11.39
CA VAL A 131 20.11 29.38 11.34
C VAL A 131 19.28 28.12 11.11
N SER A 132 18.15 28.01 11.80
CA SER A 132 17.25 26.86 11.68
C SER A 132 15.91 27.27 11.09
N VAL A 133 15.31 26.37 10.31
CA VAL A 133 13.97 26.53 9.74
C VAL A 133 13.22 25.19 9.79
N VAL A 134 11.94 25.23 10.12
CA VAL A 134 11.08 24.05 10.08
C VAL A 134 10.72 23.75 8.62
N VAL A 135 10.90 22.49 8.23
CA VAL A 135 10.58 22.00 6.90
C VAL A 135 9.12 21.60 6.86
N THR A 136 8.38 22.16 5.91
CA THR A 136 7.03 21.70 5.57
C THR A 136 7.14 20.62 4.51
N SER A 137 6.48 19.49 4.69
CA SER A 137 6.53 18.36 3.75
C SER A 137 5.13 17.77 3.55
N GLU A 138 4.97 17.02 2.46
CA GLU A 138 3.78 16.19 2.22
C GLU A 138 3.77 14.92 3.08
N PHE A 139 4.91 14.50 3.63
CA PHE A 139 5.02 13.24 4.37
C PHE A 139 4.70 13.36 5.86
N THR A 140 3.87 12.42 6.33
CA THR A 140 3.72 12.10 7.75
C THR A 140 4.85 11.18 8.21
N GLU A 141 5.02 11.00 9.53
CA GLU A 141 6.03 10.08 10.07
C GLU A 141 5.82 8.64 9.58
N LEU A 142 4.60 8.13 9.72
CA LEU A 142 4.27 6.79 9.26
C LEU A 142 4.33 6.70 7.72
N GLY A 143 4.01 7.76 6.97
CA GLY A 143 4.25 7.77 5.51
C GLY A 143 5.73 7.61 5.12
N VAL A 144 6.65 8.21 5.90
CA VAL A 144 8.10 8.00 5.70
C VAL A 144 8.53 6.60 6.13
N VAL A 145 7.97 6.04 7.20
CA VAL A 145 8.25 4.65 7.62
C VAL A 145 7.77 3.66 6.56
N LEU A 146 6.55 3.84 6.04
CA LEU A 146 5.97 2.95 5.04
C LEU A 146 6.72 3.01 3.71
N ALA A 147 6.99 4.22 3.22
CA ALA A 147 7.79 4.33 2.02
C ALA A 147 9.21 3.84 2.28
N GLY A 148 9.84 4.20 3.40
CA GLY A 148 11.25 3.94 3.70
C GLY A 148 11.63 2.52 4.14
N GLY A 149 10.69 1.76 4.67
CA GLY A 149 10.95 0.54 5.44
C GLY A 149 10.77 -0.74 4.64
N VAL A 150 11.54 -1.77 5.02
CA VAL A 150 11.20 -3.17 4.76
C VAL A 150 10.74 -3.74 6.09
N PHE A 151 9.56 -4.34 6.11
CA PHE A 151 8.94 -4.90 7.30
C PHE A 151 9.20 -6.39 7.41
N ALA A 152 9.36 -6.87 8.64
CA ALA A 152 9.45 -8.28 8.99
C ALA A 152 8.46 -8.62 10.10
N PHE A 153 8.02 -9.88 10.17
CA PHE A 153 7.17 -10.37 11.26
C PHE A 153 7.90 -10.26 12.61
N GLY A 154 7.35 -9.48 13.55
CA GLY A 154 7.76 -9.54 14.95
C GLY A 154 7.24 -10.80 15.65
N ASP A 155 6.05 -11.26 15.27
CA ASP A 155 5.47 -12.52 15.72
C ASP A 155 5.53 -13.59 14.62
N LEU A 156 6.59 -14.40 14.65
CA LEU A 156 6.75 -15.53 13.72
C LEU A 156 5.64 -16.58 13.83
N SER A 157 4.87 -16.61 14.93
CA SER A 157 3.81 -17.59 15.09
C SER A 157 2.71 -17.46 14.02
N LEU A 158 2.58 -16.29 13.37
CA LEU A 158 1.66 -16.03 12.26
C LEU A 158 2.05 -16.75 10.95
N VAL A 159 3.32 -17.15 10.83
CA VAL A 159 3.86 -17.79 9.62
C VAL A 159 4.54 -19.14 9.87
N GLU A 160 4.60 -19.57 11.12
CA GLU A 160 5.04 -20.91 11.50
C GLU A 160 4.04 -21.97 10.97
N PRO A 161 4.51 -23.05 10.34
CA PRO A 161 3.65 -24.16 9.95
C PRO A 161 2.94 -24.76 11.17
N ARG A 162 1.62 -24.92 11.07
CA ARG A 162 0.79 -25.56 12.09
C ARG A 162 0.07 -26.76 11.49
N SER A 163 -0.26 -27.72 12.34
CA SER A 163 -1.09 -28.85 11.91
C SER A 163 -2.51 -28.34 11.65
N PRO A 164 -3.10 -28.64 10.48
CA PRO A 164 -4.49 -28.30 10.21
C PRO A 164 -5.42 -28.92 11.25
N GLU A 165 -6.45 -28.18 11.63
CA GLU A 165 -7.52 -28.70 12.46
C GLU A 165 -8.43 -29.64 11.66
N ALA A 166 -9.09 -30.56 12.35
CA ALA A 166 -10.07 -31.43 11.71
C ALA A 166 -11.42 -30.71 11.62
N PRO A 167 -12.17 -30.86 10.51
CA PRO A 167 -13.51 -30.30 10.39
C PRO A 167 -14.44 -30.81 11.50
N THR A 168 -15.20 -29.89 12.08
CA THR A 168 -16.21 -30.12 13.10
C THR A 168 -17.59 -30.41 12.50
N ALA A 169 -18.55 -30.78 13.35
CA ALA A 169 -19.93 -30.93 12.90
C ALA A 169 -20.58 -29.59 12.51
N ALA A 170 -20.16 -28.48 13.14
CA ALA A 170 -20.69 -27.14 12.85
C ALA A 170 -20.29 -26.69 11.44
N ASP A 171 -19.08 -27.05 11.00
CA ASP A 171 -18.55 -26.73 9.66
C ASP A 171 -19.40 -27.34 8.52
N ARG A 172 -20.12 -28.40 8.84
CA ARG A 172 -20.97 -29.15 7.91
C ARG A 172 -22.47 -28.90 8.13
N ASP A 173 -22.84 -28.12 9.13
CA ASP A 173 -24.24 -27.79 9.42
C ASP A 173 -24.66 -26.53 8.64
N PRO A 174 -25.58 -26.66 7.66
CA PRO A 174 -26.04 -25.52 6.87
C PRO A 174 -26.65 -24.39 7.71
N PHE A 175 -27.25 -24.68 8.87
CA PHE A 175 -27.84 -23.64 9.71
C PHE A 175 -26.80 -22.90 10.53
N ALA A 176 -25.80 -23.62 11.06
CA ALA A 176 -24.69 -23.01 11.80
C ALA A 176 -23.86 -22.10 10.89
N VAL A 177 -23.51 -22.57 9.69
CA VAL A 177 -22.75 -21.78 8.72
C VAL A 177 -23.55 -20.58 8.19
N ARG A 178 -24.86 -20.72 8.01
CA ARG A 178 -25.73 -19.58 7.65
C ARG A 178 -25.75 -18.50 8.73
N ALA A 179 -25.76 -18.91 10.01
CA ALA A 179 -25.71 -17.96 11.12
C ALA A 179 -24.35 -17.24 11.19
N ALA A 180 -23.25 -17.96 10.93
CA ALA A 180 -21.92 -17.35 10.82
C ALA A 180 -21.84 -16.35 9.65
N LEU A 181 -22.46 -16.66 8.51
CA LEU A 181 -22.58 -15.71 7.39
C LEU A 181 -23.36 -14.45 7.80
N GLU A 182 -24.44 -14.57 8.56
CA GLU A 182 -25.18 -13.40 9.06
C GLU A 182 -24.33 -12.54 9.99
N GLU A 183 -23.56 -13.15 10.89
CA GLU A 183 -22.62 -12.47 11.79
C GLU A 183 -21.54 -11.72 11.01
N HIS A 184 -20.89 -12.39 10.06
CA HIS A 184 -19.90 -11.79 9.17
C HIS A 184 -20.44 -10.57 8.39
N LEU A 185 -21.68 -10.65 7.90
CA LEU A 185 -22.33 -9.54 7.21
C LEU A 185 -22.62 -8.36 8.15
N ASP A 186 -22.97 -8.64 9.42
CA ASP A 186 -23.18 -7.62 10.43
C ASP A 186 -21.84 -6.96 10.85
N GLU A 187 -20.75 -7.74 11.01
CA GLU A 187 -19.40 -7.25 11.32
C GLU A 187 -18.80 -6.34 10.23
N ARG A 188 -19.07 -6.67 8.95
CA ARG A 188 -18.69 -5.84 7.80
C ARG A 188 -19.56 -4.61 7.59
N GLU A 189 -20.53 -4.38 8.48
CA GLU A 189 -21.54 -3.33 8.34
C GLU A 189 -22.25 -3.36 6.97
N ALA A 190 -22.53 -4.57 6.46
CA ALA A 190 -23.11 -4.73 5.14
C ALA A 190 -24.48 -4.05 5.05
N SER A 191 -24.73 -3.37 3.93
CA SER A 191 -26.05 -2.77 3.68
C SER A 191 -27.15 -3.84 3.66
N ALA A 192 -28.39 -3.45 3.97
CA ALA A 192 -29.53 -4.38 3.96
C ALA A 192 -29.69 -5.11 2.60
N ALA A 193 -29.41 -4.44 1.48
CA ALA A 193 -29.47 -5.04 0.15
C ALA A 193 -28.37 -6.07 -0.08
N VAL A 194 -27.14 -5.81 0.40
CA VAL A 194 -26.03 -6.77 0.33
C VAL A 194 -26.35 -7.99 1.20
N ARG A 195 -26.85 -7.78 2.42
CA ARG A 195 -27.26 -8.86 3.31
C ARG A 195 -28.36 -9.74 2.69
N GLU A 196 -29.41 -9.13 2.15
CA GLU A 196 -30.48 -9.86 1.45
C GLU A 196 -29.92 -10.68 0.28
N THR A 197 -29.03 -10.09 -0.52
CA THR A 197 -28.40 -10.75 -1.66
C THR A 197 -27.55 -11.93 -1.22
N ALA A 198 -26.67 -11.76 -0.23
CA ALA A 198 -25.79 -12.82 0.27
C ALA A 198 -26.60 -14.00 0.83
N LEU A 199 -27.61 -13.74 1.66
CA LEU A 199 -28.45 -14.80 2.22
C LEU A 199 -29.29 -15.51 1.15
N PHE A 200 -29.80 -14.76 0.17
CA PHE A 200 -30.50 -15.35 -0.98
C PHE A 200 -29.56 -16.26 -1.79
N LEU A 201 -28.32 -15.83 -2.05
CA LEU A 201 -27.32 -16.65 -2.73
C LEU A 201 -27.03 -17.93 -1.95
N TYR A 202 -26.73 -17.82 -0.65
CA TYR A 202 -26.45 -18.98 0.20
C TYR A 202 -27.59 -20.02 0.19
N ASP A 203 -28.82 -19.55 0.38
CA ASP A 203 -30.01 -20.39 0.46
C ASP A 203 -30.41 -20.98 -0.91
N GLY A 204 -30.00 -20.32 -2.00
CA GLY A 204 -30.36 -20.67 -3.38
C GLY A 204 -29.31 -21.46 -4.17
N MET A 205 -28.06 -21.58 -3.67
CA MET A 205 -27.00 -22.35 -4.32
C MET A 205 -27.33 -23.84 -4.39
N ASP A 206 -27.14 -24.44 -5.57
CA ASP A 206 -27.38 -25.86 -5.80
C ASP A 206 -26.36 -26.72 -5.00
N PRO A 207 -26.81 -27.55 -4.05
CA PRO A 207 -25.92 -28.40 -3.28
C PRO A 207 -25.25 -29.52 -4.11
N GLU A 208 -25.70 -29.78 -5.34
CA GLU A 208 -24.99 -30.66 -6.26
C GLU A 208 -23.74 -29.99 -6.87
N VAL A 209 -23.76 -28.65 -7.00
CA VAL A 209 -22.62 -27.86 -7.48
C VAL A 209 -21.72 -27.46 -6.33
N VAL A 210 -22.27 -26.92 -5.24
CA VAL A 210 -21.53 -26.44 -4.06
C VAL A 210 -22.04 -27.15 -2.80
N ALA A 211 -21.58 -28.37 -2.58
CA ALA A 211 -22.11 -29.23 -1.52
C ALA A 211 -21.82 -28.68 -0.10
N ALA A 212 -20.59 -28.21 0.12
CA ALA A 212 -20.15 -27.78 1.44
C ALA A 212 -20.80 -26.45 1.84
N PRO A 213 -21.49 -26.36 3.00
CA PRO A 213 -22.06 -25.11 3.48
C PRO A 213 -21.04 -23.96 3.57
N LYS A 214 -19.81 -24.23 4.02
CA LYS A 214 -18.76 -23.19 4.08
C LYS A 214 -18.42 -22.59 2.72
N LEU A 215 -18.33 -23.38 1.67
CA LEU A 215 -18.06 -22.87 0.31
C LEU A 215 -19.24 -22.04 -0.20
N ARG A 216 -20.48 -22.42 0.14
CA ARG A 216 -21.65 -21.58 -0.14
C ARG A 216 -21.61 -20.26 0.61
N ALA A 217 -21.21 -20.26 1.89
CA ALA A 217 -21.08 -19.04 2.67
C ALA A 217 -19.96 -18.15 2.14
N ALA A 218 -18.80 -18.71 1.80
CA ALA A 218 -17.69 -17.98 1.20
C ALA A 218 -18.10 -17.30 -0.12
N LEU A 219 -18.72 -18.04 -1.05
CA LEU A 219 -19.24 -17.44 -2.29
C LEU A 219 -20.30 -16.37 -2.01
N ALA A 220 -21.25 -16.62 -1.11
CA ALA A 220 -22.29 -15.67 -0.76
C ALA A 220 -21.73 -14.40 -0.10
N ALA A 221 -20.69 -14.53 0.71
CA ALA A 221 -20.03 -13.43 1.39
C ALA A 221 -19.24 -12.52 0.44
N LEU A 222 -18.91 -12.96 -0.78
CA LEU A 222 -18.33 -12.08 -1.80
C LEU A 222 -19.29 -10.97 -2.24
N ALA A 223 -20.60 -11.11 -1.98
CA ALA A 223 -21.59 -10.09 -2.26
C ALA A 223 -21.21 -8.74 -1.61
N GLY A 224 -21.27 -7.68 -2.42
CA GLY A 224 -20.93 -6.33 -1.99
C GLY A 224 -19.43 -6.07 -1.76
N THR A 225 -18.54 -7.03 -2.04
CA THR A 225 -17.09 -6.79 -2.17
C THR A 225 -16.75 -6.38 -3.60
N PHE A 226 -15.50 -5.95 -3.84
CA PHE A 226 -15.02 -5.73 -5.20
C PHE A 226 -14.89 -7.04 -6.01
N ALA A 227 -14.89 -8.19 -5.32
CA ALA A 227 -14.80 -9.54 -5.90
C ALA A 227 -16.17 -10.22 -6.12
N ASP A 228 -17.29 -9.49 -5.99
CA ASP A 228 -18.66 -10.03 -6.18
C ASP A 228 -18.86 -10.72 -7.55
N ALA A 229 -18.11 -10.28 -8.58
CA ALA A 229 -18.17 -10.89 -9.91
C ALA A 229 -17.76 -12.38 -9.92
N ALA A 230 -17.03 -12.87 -8.91
CA ALA A 230 -16.66 -14.27 -8.74
C ALA A 230 -17.89 -15.18 -8.75
N VAL A 231 -18.96 -14.76 -8.08
CA VAL A 231 -20.20 -15.54 -7.92
C VAL A 231 -20.84 -15.80 -9.27
N ARG A 232 -20.97 -14.74 -10.09
CA ARG A 232 -21.54 -14.88 -11.44
C ARG A 232 -20.61 -15.62 -12.38
N SER A 233 -19.30 -15.44 -12.24
CA SER A 233 -18.32 -16.23 -12.98
C SER A 233 -18.56 -17.70 -12.69
N LEU A 234 -18.45 -18.14 -11.43
CA LEU A 234 -18.48 -19.56 -11.07
C LEU A 234 -19.86 -20.21 -11.22
N LEU A 235 -20.94 -19.50 -10.89
CA LEU A 235 -22.29 -20.09 -10.79
C LEU A 235 -23.23 -19.69 -11.92
N GLY A 236 -22.82 -18.78 -12.80
CA GLY A 236 -23.62 -18.28 -13.91
C GLY A 236 -23.13 -18.77 -15.27
N PRO A 237 -23.93 -18.57 -16.34
CA PRO A 237 -23.47 -18.78 -17.72
C PRO A 237 -22.64 -17.61 -18.26
N ASP A 238 -22.55 -16.50 -17.53
CA ASP A 238 -21.85 -15.27 -17.94
C ASP A 238 -20.34 -15.37 -17.64
N ASN A 239 -19.69 -16.42 -18.17
CA ASN A 239 -18.25 -16.66 -18.07
C ASN A 239 -17.71 -17.22 -19.40
N CYS A 240 -16.39 -17.43 -19.48
CA CYS A 240 -15.72 -17.89 -20.71
C CYS A 240 -16.19 -19.30 -21.18
N THR A 241 -16.69 -20.15 -20.27
CA THR A 241 -17.21 -21.50 -20.58
C THR A 241 -18.69 -21.46 -21.02
N GLY A 242 -19.41 -20.37 -20.76
CA GLY A 242 -20.83 -20.24 -21.06
C GLY A 242 -21.75 -21.06 -20.14
N ALA A 243 -21.21 -21.64 -19.06
CA ALA A 243 -21.92 -22.53 -18.15
C ALA A 243 -21.44 -22.36 -16.70
N ALA A 244 -22.31 -22.66 -15.73
CA ALA A 244 -21.91 -22.75 -14.34
C ALA A 244 -20.88 -23.88 -14.13
N ALA A 245 -20.09 -23.77 -13.08
CA ALA A 245 -19.23 -24.85 -12.62
C ALA A 245 -20.05 -26.14 -12.43
N ALA A 246 -19.46 -27.27 -12.79
CA ALA A 246 -20.01 -28.58 -12.52
C ALA A 246 -19.89 -28.94 -11.04
N PHE A 247 -18.81 -28.49 -10.38
CA PHE A 247 -18.50 -28.83 -9.00
C PHE A 247 -17.57 -27.79 -8.36
N ILE A 248 -17.81 -27.47 -7.10
CA ILE A 248 -16.95 -26.67 -6.22
C ILE A 248 -16.96 -27.37 -4.86
N GLY A 249 -15.83 -27.94 -4.45
CA GLY A 249 -15.83 -28.76 -3.25
C GLY A 249 -14.47 -29.12 -2.69
N PHE A 250 -14.52 -29.59 -1.44
CA PHE A 250 -13.36 -30.14 -0.73
C PHE A 250 -13.02 -31.52 -1.28
N GLN A 251 -12.02 -31.58 -2.14
CA GLN A 251 -11.45 -32.80 -2.70
C GLN A 251 -10.00 -32.54 -3.07
N GLU A 252 -9.19 -33.59 -3.07
CA GLU A 252 -7.78 -33.48 -3.45
C GLU A 252 -7.65 -32.83 -4.84
N PRO A 253 -6.98 -31.66 -4.97
CA PRO A 253 -6.71 -31.07 -6.26
C PRO A 253 -5.92 -32.04 -7.13
N PRO A 254 -6.30 -32.23 -8.41
CA PRO A 254 -5.56 -33.14 -9.27
C PRO A 254 -4.17 -32.58 -9.60
N GLY A 255 -3.16 -33.45 -9.64
CA GLY A 255 -1.79 -33.07 -10.00
C GLY A 255 -0.89 -32.98 -8.77
N ASP A 256 -0.38 -31.77 -8.50
CA ASP A 256 0.50 -31.51 -7.37
C ASP A 256 -0.27 -31.49 -6.05
N LEU A 257 0.21 -32.26 -5.08
CA LEU A 257 -0.40 -32.44 -3.76
C LEU A 257 -0.20 -31.19 -2.86
N ASP A 258 0.70 -30.28 -3.24
CA ASP A 258 0.96 -29.07 -2.48
C ASP A 258 -0.01 -27.92 -2.84
N LEU A 259 -0.79 -28.03 -3.92
CA LEU A 259 -1.77 -27.03 -4.36
C LEU A 259 -2.91 -26.86 -3.35
N VAL A 260 -3.21 -25.62 -2.96
CA VAL A 260 -4.35 -25.28 -2.08
C VAL A 260 -5.68 -25.55 -2.77
N ALA A 261 -5.79 -25.16 -4.03
CA ALA A 261 -6.92 -25.42 -4.89
C ALA A 261 -6.48 -25.53 -6.35
N ARG A 262 -7.39 -25.97 -7.21
CA ARG A 262 -7.19 -26.04 -8.65
C ARG A 262 -8.52 -26.03 -9.41
N VAL A 263 -8.57 -25.29 -10.50
CA VAL A 263 -9.61 -25.41 -11.53
C VAL A 263 -9.25 -26.48 -12.56
N THR A 264 -10.19 -27.39 -12.81
CA THR A 264 -10.18 -28.32 -13.95
C THR A 264 -11.52 -28.31 -14.67
N TYR A 265 -11.75 -29.24 -15.59
CA TYR A 265 -12.93 -29.24 -16.46
C TYR A 265 -13.54 -30.63 -16.58
N ASP A 266 -14.87 -30.71 -16.60
CA ASP A 266 -15.59 -31.93 -16.98
C ASP A 266 -15.59 -32.16 -18.51
N ASP A 267 -16.24 -33.24 -18.94
CA ASP A 267 -16.33 -33.63 -20.36
C ASP A 267 -17.11 -32.60 -21.21
N GLU A 268 -18.01 -31.84 -20.57
CA GLU A 268 -18.78 -30.75 -21.17
C GLU A 268 -18.02 -29.40 -21.17
N GLY A 269 -16.83 -29.35 -20.58
CA GLY A 269 -16.02 -28.14 -20.46
C GLY A 269 -16.46 -27.19 -19.36
N ARG A 270 -17.29 -27.64 -18.42
CA ARG A 270 -17.65 -26.87 -17.20
C ARG A 270 -16.55 -27.02 -16.16
N ARG A 271 -16.36 -25.97 -15.37
CA ARG A 271 -15.33 -25.94 -14.32
C ARG A 271 -15.58 -26.92 -13.17
N ILE A 272 -14.50 -27.47 -12.64
CA ILE A 272 -14.43 -28.24 -11.41
C ILE A 272 -13.39 -27.56 -10.52
N VAL A 273 -13.84 -26.87 -9.47
CA VAL A 273 -12.96 -26.23 -8.48
C VAL A 273 -12.73 -27.23 -7.34
N SER A 274 -11.50 -27.72 -7.25
CA SER A 274 -11.09 -28.69 -6.22
C SER A 274 -10.29 -27.95 -5.16
N ILE A 275 -10.73 -28.00 -3.91
CA ILE A 275 -10.07 -27.33 -2.78
C ILE A 275 -9.59 -28.42 -1.81
N ARG A 276 -8.36 -28.29 -1.30
CA ARG A 276 -7.80 -29.30 -0.40
C ARG A 276 -8.72 -29.63 0.78
N PRO A 277 -8.93 -30.92 1.12
CA PRO A 277 -9.88 -31.32 2.16
C PRO A 277 -9.54 -30.81 3.57
N ASP A 278 -8.27 -30.59 3.89
CA ASP A 278 -7.86 -30.07 5.20
C ASP A 278 -8.27 -28.61 5.43
N LEU A 279 -8.63 -27.88 4.37
CA LEU A 279 -9.17 -26.52 4.45
C LEU A 279 -10.66 -26.48 4.80
N GLU A 280 -11.36 -27.63 4.87
CA GLU A 280 -12.75 -27.67 5.34
C GLU A 280 -12.88 -27.16 6.80
N ALA A 281 -11.81 -27.22 7.59
CA ALA A 281 -11.79 -26.70 8.96
C ALA A 281 -11.60 -25.17 9.02
N ALA A 282 -11.04 -24.54 7.98
CA ALA A 282 -10.78 -23.10 7.97
C ALA A 282 -12.08 -22.28 8.09
N PRO A 283 -12.05 -21.08 8.70
CA PRO A 283 -13.13 -20.10 8.59
C PRO A 283 -13.51 -19.86 7.12
N PHE A 284 -14.80 -19.68 6.83
CA PHE A 284 -15.23 -19.54 5.44
C PHE A 284 -14.73 -18.21 4.83
N GLU A 285 -14.41 -17.24 5.68
CA GLU A 285 -13.83 -15.95 5.31
C GLU A 285 -12.46 -16.11 4.65
N LEU A 286 -11.64 -17.06 5.10
CA LEU A 286 -10.37 -17.40 4.42
C LEU A 286 -10.59 -18.05 3.06
N LEU A 287 -11.74 -18.69 2.85
CA LEU A 287 -12.08 -19.30 1.56
C LEU A 287 -12.62 -18.26 0.56
N MET A 288 -13.01 -17.06 1.02
CA MET A 288 -13.48 -16.00 0.13
C MET A 288 -12.39 -15.53 -0.85
N PRO A 289 -11.18 -15.13 -0.40
CA PRO A 289 -10.04 -14.86 -1.28
C PRO A 289 -9.75 -16.00 -2.26
N LEU A 290 -9.66 -17.23 -1.75
CA LEU A 290 -9.35 -18.41 -2.56
C LEU A 290 -10.38 -18.61 -3.68
N LEU A 291 -11.68 -18.49 -3.40
CA LEU A 291 -12.71 -18.64 -4.43
C LEU A 291 -12.74 -17.46 -5.41
N ALA A 292 -12.37 -16.25 -4.97
CA ALA A 292 -12.20 -15.12 -5.86
C ALA A 292 -11.03 -15.32 -6.83
N HIS A 293 -9.94 -15.93 -6.35
CA HIS A 293 -8.79 -16.37 -7.14
C HIS A 293 -9.21 -17.42 -8.18
N GLU A 294 -9.77 -18.55 -7.75
CA GLU A 294 -10.18 -19.65 -8.63
C GLU A 294 -11.24 -19.24 -9.67
N ALA A 295 -12.02 -18.18 -9.39
CA ALA A 295 -12.96 -17.64 -10.37
C ALA A 295 -12.25 -17.05 -11.61
N VAL A 296 -11.01 -16.57 -11.45
CA VAL A 296 -10.15 -16.03 -12.52
C VAL A 296 -9.85 -17.13 -13.53
N HIS A 297 -9.36 -18.29 -13.10
CA HIS A 297 -9.09 -19.43 -13.96
C HIS A 297 -10.38 -19.96 -14.58
N CYS A 298 -10.66 -19.52 -15.81
CA CYS A 298 -11.90 -19.83 -16.49
C CYS A 298 -11.67 -20.74 -17.70
N ASP A 299 -10.55 -20.58 -18.41
CA ASP A 299 -10.15 -21.42 -19.52
C ASP A 299 -9.06 -22.46 -19.14
N ARG A 300 -8.57 -23.19 -20.13
CA ARG A 300 -7.61 -24.31 -19.92
C ARG A 300 -6.15 -23.87 -19.93
N GLN A 301 -5.88 -22.58 -19.95
CA GLN A 301 -4.56 -21.99 -20.10
C GLN A 301 -4.30 -21.04 -18.93
N ASP A 302 -3.52 -21.52 -17.97
CA ASP A 302 -3.07 -20.67 -16.88
C ASP A 302 -1.81 -19.91 -17.34
N SER A 303 -1.79 -18.58 -17.16
CA SER A 303 -0.61 -17.76 -17.41
C SER A 303 -0.01 -17.22 -16.13
N LEU A 304 1.30 -16.97 -16.13
CA LEU A 304 1.97 -16.35 -14.99
C LEU A 304 1.35 -15.00 -14.62
N THR A 305 0.96 -14.22 -15.64
CA THR A 305 0.33 -12.91 -15.39
C THR A 305 -1.05 -13.08 -14.75
N GLU A 306 -1.80 -14.10 -15.16
CA GLU A 306 -3.08 -14.43 -14.54
C GLU A 306 -2.92 -14.80 -13.08
N GLU A 307 -2.00 -15.72 -12.75
CA GLU A 307 -1.69 -16.12 -11.37
C GLU A 307 -1.29 -14.92 -10.51
N ILE A 308 -0.37 -14.07 -11.00
CA ILE A 308 0.04 -12.84 -10.32
C ILE A 308 -1.17 -11.94 -10.01
N VAL A 309 -2.08 -11.78 -10.96
CA VAL A 309 -3.25 -10.90 -10.82
C VAL A 309 -4.28 -11.52 -9.88
N ALA A 310 -4.51 -12.82 -9.98
CA ALA A 310 -5.39 -13.57 -9.07
C ALA A 310 -4.87 -13.52 -7.63
N SER A 311 -3.57 -13.75 -7.42
CA SER A 311 -2.89 -13.60 -6.12
C SER A 311 -2.88 -12.16 -5.61
N ALA A 312 -2.79 -11.16 -6.49
CA ALA A 312 -2.89 -9.78 -6.05
C ALA A 312 -4.31 -9.46 -5.54
N ILE A 313 -5.34 -10.03 -6.17
CA ILE A 313 -6.74 -9.82 -5.81
C ILE A 313 -7.12 -10.55 -4.53
N ASP A 314 -6.71 -11.80 -4.36
CA ASP A 314 -7.08 -12.59 -3.18
C ASP A 314 -6.39 -12.06 -1.91
N VAL A 315 -5.10 -11.72 -1.96
CA VAL A 315 -4.35 -11.12 -0.85
C VAL A 315 -4.92 -9.75 -0.51
N PHE A 316 -5.29 -8.96 -1.51
CA PHE A 316 -5.92 -7.67 -1.27
C PHE A 316 -7.30 -7.82 -0.61
N LEU A 317 -8.11 -8.80 -1.05
CA LEU A 317 -9.37 -9.13 -0.39
C LEU A 317 -9.15 -9.64 1.04
N TYR A 318 -8.15 -10.49 1.26
CA TYR A 318 -7.76 -10.98 2.58
C TYR A 318 -7.40 -9.84 3.53
N ILE A 319 -6.58 -8.88 3.08
CA ILE A 319 -6.25 -7.68 3.85
C ILE A 319 -7.51 -6.90 4.23
N HIS A 320 -8.47 -6.75 3.32
CA HIS A 320 -9.75 -6.12 3.63
C HIS A 320 -10.55 -6.87 4.69
N LEU A 321 -10.49 -8.20 4.71
CA LEU A 321 -11.12 -9.02 5.75
C LEU A 321 -10.43 -8.81 7.11
N LEU A 322 -9.10 -8.72 7.15
CA LEU A 322 -8.34 -8.48 8.38
C LEU A 322 -8.69 -7.16 9.07
N ILE A 323 -9.12 -6.14 8.33
CA ILE A 323 -9.56 -4.87 8.91
C ILE A 323 -10.79 -5.08 9.80
N SER A 324 -11.72 -5.95 9.41
CA SER A 324 -12.92 -6.27 10.20
C SER A 324 -12.75 -7.46 11.14
N GLN A 325 -11.90 -8.42 10.79
CA GLN A 325 -11.73 -9.72 11.47
C GLN A 325 -10.25 -10.04 11.66
N PRO A 326 -9.54 -9.34 12.57
CA PRO A 326 -8.10 -9.50 12.76
C PRO A 326 -7.68 -10.89 13.26
N GLU A 327 -8.58 -11.66 13.86
CA GLU A 327 -8.32 -13.04 14.30
C GLU A 327 -8.02 -14.01 13.16
N LEU A 328 -8.45 -13.71 11.92
CA LEU A 328 -8.16 -14.54 10.75
C LEU A 328 -6.65 -14.69 10.50
N ALA A 329 -5.84 -13.70 10.86
CA ALA A 329 -4.38 -13.77 10.77
C ALA A 329 -3.77 -14.85 11.68
N ARG A 330 -4.49 -15.26 12.73
CA ARG A 330 -4.00 -16.24 13.73
C ARG A 330 -4.54 -17.64 13.52
N ASP A 331 -5.39 -17.83 12.52
CA ASP A 331 -5.92 -19.13 12.15
C ASP A 331 -4.79 -20.13 11.86
N THR A 332 -5.04 -21.41 12.15
CA THR A 332 -4.02 -22.46 12.07
C THR A 332 -3.93 -23.13 10.71
N SER A 333 -4.82 -22.77 9.77
CA SER A 333 -4.80 -23.33 8.43
C SER A 333 -3.55 -22.92 7.65
N PRO A 334 -3.08 -23.76 6.72
CA PRO A 334 -2.05 -23.39 5.76
C PRO A 334 -2.42 -22.13 4.95
N LEU A 335 -3.72 -21.89 4.75
CA LEU A 335 -4.23 -20.78 3.96
C LEU A 335 -3.99 -19.43 4.64
N ALA A 336 -4.31 -19.30 5.94
CA ALA A 336 -4.00 -18.09 6.72
C ALA A 336 -2.51 -17.77 6.71
N ARG A 337 -1.66 -18.81 6.89
CA ARG A 337 -0.21 -18.68 6.82
C ARG A 337 0.24 -18.13 5.47
N ASN A 338 -0.23 -18.69 4.36
CA ASN A 338 0.17 -18.24 3.02
C ASN A 338 -0.26 -16.79 2.78
N PHE A 339 -1.51 -16.45 3.11
CA PHE A 339 -1.98 -15.08 2.97
C PHE A 339 -1.24 -14.08 3.87
N ASN A 340 -0.83 -14.46 5.09
CA ASN A 340 0.03 -13.62 5.92
C ASN A 340 1.36 -13.31 5.22
N ILE A 341 2.04 -14.33 4.70
CA ILE A 341 3.33 -14.19 3.99
C ILE A 341 3.15 -13.27 2.78
N GLU A 342 2.12 -13.52 1.97
CA GLU A 342 1.85 -12.75 0.76
C GLU A 342 1.41 -11.32 1.06
N ALA A 343 0.65 -11.09 2.14
CA ALA A 343 0.30 -9.76 2.61
C ALA A 343 1.54 -8.96 3.05
N LEU A 344 2.52 -9.61 3.70
CA LEU A 344 3.82 -8.97 3.99
C LEU A 344 4.58 -8.63 2.70
N ALA A 345 4.59 -9.55 1.73
CA ALA A 345 5.24 -9.29 0.44
C ALA A 345 4.58 -8.11 -0.30
N MET A 346 3.25 -7.99 -0.24
CA MET A 346 2.47 -6.89 -0.81
C MET A 346 2.73 -5.57 -0.08
N LEU A 347 2.88 -5.60 1.24
CA LEU A 347 3.22 -4.42 2.06
C LEU A 347 4.64 -3.90 1.79
N ASN A 348 5.59 -4.80 1.55
CA ASN A 348 6.97 -4.45 1.19
C ASN A 348 7.14 -4.13 -0.31
N SER A 349 6.06 -4.16 -1.07
CA SER A 349 6.00 -3.83 -2.50
C SER A 349 5.22 -2.52 -2.70
N GLY A 350 5.31 -1.95 -3.89
CA GLY A 350 4.61 -0.71 -4.24
C GLY A 350 5.51 0.25 -4.98
N ARG A 351 5.36 0.30 -6.31
CA ARG A 351 6.18 1.17 -7.15
C ARG A 351 5.53 2.53 -7.37
N ALA A 352 4.21 2.56 -7.58
CA ALA A 352 3.49 3.79 -7.89
C ALA A 352 3.21 4.66 -6.65
N ILE A 353 2.96 4.03 -5.50
CA ILE A 353 2.64 4.69 -4.22
C ILE A 353 3.40 3.94 -3.11
N PRO A 354 4.69 4.27 -2.87
CA PRO A 354 5.55 3.49 -1.97
C PRO A 354 5.08 3.46 -0.51
N GLU A 355 4.29 4.44 -0.09
CA GLU A 355 3.68 4.49 1.25
C GLU A 355 2.41 3.62 1.38
N SER A 356 2.12 2.78 0.38
CA SER A 356 0.91 1.97 0.28
C SER A 356 1.23 0.51 -0.07
N LEU A 357 0.20 -0.33 -0.12
CA LEU A 357 0.34 -1.68 -0.68
C LEU A 357 0.63 -1.61 -2.19
N GLY A 358 1.35 -2.60 -2.70
CA GLY A 358 1.47 -2.79 -4.13
C GLY A 358 2.04 -4.14 -4.48
N ILE A 359 2.34 -4.35 -5.76
CA ILE A 359 2.83 -5.66 -6.25
C ILE A 359 4.18 -5.58 -6.96
N LEU A 360 4.57 -4.38 -7.39
CA LEU A 360 5.82 -4.15 -8.09
C LEU A 360 6.93 -3.70 -7.13
N PRO A 361 8.21 -3.76 -7.54
CA PRO A 361 9.32 -3.38 -6.67
C PRO A 361 9.17 -1.95 -6.12
N SER A 362 9.26 -1.83 -4.80
CA SER A 362 9.32 -0.54 -4.12
C SER A 362 10.70 0.12 -4.33
N PRO A 363 10.80 1.46 -4.36
CA PRO A 363 12.07 2.17 -4.50
C PRO A 363 13.07 1.93 -3.34
N HIS A 364 12.66 1.26 -2.25
CA HIS A 364 13.43 1.16 -1.00
C HIS A 364 13.97 -0.25 -0.67
N GLY A 365 13.45 -1.30 -1.31
CA GLY A 365 13.73 -2.68 -0.92
C GLY A 365 14.26 -3.53 -2.07
N ARG A 366 15.11 -4.50 -1.72
CA ARG A 366 15.47 -5.64 -2.60
C ARG A 366 14.84 -6.95 -2.17
N GLU A 367 14.24 -6.98 -0.99
CA GLU A 367 13.73 -8.18 -0.35
C GLU A 367 12.37 -7.87 0.26
N VAL A 368 11.33 -8.55 -0.19
CA VAL A 368 9.96 -8.36 0.32
C VAL A 368 9.56 -9.35 1.41
N LEU A 369 10.37 -10.39 1.60
CA LEU A 369 10.24 -11.40 2.65
C LEU A 369 11.56 -11.53 3.42
N PRO A 370 11.94 -10.52 4.21
CA PRO A 370 13.16 -10.58 5.01
C PRO A 370 13.15 -11.81 5.94
N ASP A 371 14.34 -12.31 6.25
CA ASP A 371 14.57 -13.49 7.09
C ASP A 371 14.03 -14.84 6.54
N SER A 372 13.37 -14.84 5.38
CA SER A 372 12.93 -16.07 4.71
C SER A 372 14.10 -16.92 4.18
N GLY A 373 15.26 -16.29 3.97
CA GLY A 373 16.42 -16.91 3.32
C GLY A 373 16.34 -16.94 1.80
N VAL A 374 15.31 -16.34 1.20
CA VAL A 374 15.12 -16.21 -0.25
C VAL A 374 14.91 -14.74 -0.62
N ALA A 375 15.64 -14.27 -1.63
CA ALA A 375 15.57 -12.87 -2.05
C ALA A 375 14.56 -12.67 -3.18
N TYR A 376 13.41 -12.08 -2.85
CA TYR A 376 12.41 -11.62 -3.82
C TYR A 376 12.35 -10.09 -3.84
N GLY A 377 12.40 -9.48 -5.03
CA GLY A 377 12.40 -8.02 -5.17
C GLY A 377 11.04 -7.36 -5.04
N SER A 378 9.97 -8.15 -5.15
CA SER A 378 8.58 -7.71 -5.14
C SER A 378 7.63 -8.87 -4.86
N PHE A 379 6.37 -8.57 -4.59
CA PHE A 379 5.27 -9.53 -4.55
C PHE A 379 5.20 -10.34 -5.85
N VAL A 380 5.31 -9.67 -7.01
CA VAL A 380 5.34 -10.33 -8.32
C VAL A 380 6.45 -11.38 -8.40
N ASP A 381 7.66 -11.05 -7.92
CA ASP A 381 8.77 -11.99 -7.92
C ASP A 381 8.52 -13.19 -6.97
N ALA A 382 7.90 -12.93 -5.81
CA ALA A 382 7.58 -13.97 -4.84
C ALA A 382 6.52 -14.94 -5.36
N ILE A 383 5.47 -14.43 -6.01
CA ILE A 383 4.46 -15.28 -6.67
C ILE A 383 5.09 -16.01 -7.85
N ALA A 384 5.82 -15.33 -8.74
CA ALA A 384 6.40 -15.96 -9.92
C ALA A 384 7.35 -17.13 -9.61
N ALA A 385 8.09 -17.04 -8.49
CA ALA A 385 8.96 -18.11 -8.04
C ALA A 385 8.21 -19.41 -7.66
N ALA A 386 6.91 -19.33 -7.34
CA ALA A 386 6.09 -20.51 -7.08
C ALA A 386 5.63 -21.24 -8.36
N TYR A 387 5.78 -20.61 -9.55
CA TYR A 387 5.25 -21.11 -10.82
C TYR A 387 6.32 -21.29 -11.93
N GLU A 388 7.62 -21.40 -11.58
CA GLU A 388 8.74 -21.38 -12.55
C GLU A 388 8.66 -22.43 -13.70
N ASP A 389 7.85 -23.50 -13.57
CA ASP A 389 7.80 -24.61 -14.53
C ASP A 389 6.46 -24.78 -15.30
N ASP A 390 5.37 -24.07 -14.97
CA ASP A 390 4.00 -24.58 -15.28
C ASP A 390 3.01 -23.64 -16.02
N VAL A 391 3.41 -22.44 -16.45
CA VAL A 391 2.44 -21.45 -17.02
C VAL A 391 2.80 -20.90 -18.40
N ASP A 392 1.80 -20.76 -19.28
CA ASP A 392 1.95 -20.18 -20.62
C ASP A 392 1.96 -18.65 -20.52
N ALA A 393 3.06 -18.00 -20.90
CA ALA A 393 3.19 -16.54 -20.86
C ALA A 393 2.22 -15.78 -21.80
N THR A 394 1.37 -16.46 -22.57
CA THR A 394 0.52 -15.87 -23.61
C THR A 394 -0.99 -16.04 -23.39
N ALA A 395 -1.44 -16.64 -22.28
CA ALA A 395 -2.88 -16.78 -22.04
C ALA A 395 -3.56 -15.40 -21.89
N PRO A 396 -4.78 -15.23 -22.44
CA PRO A 396 -5.53 -13.99 -22.31
C PRO A 396 -5.99 -13.80 -20.85
N VAL A 397 -6.07 -12.55 -20.39
CA VAL A 397 -6.69 -12.29 -19.09
C VAL A 397 -8.18 -12.54 -19.11
N GLU A 398 -8.63 -13.22 -18.07
CA GLU A 398 -10.01 -13.62 -17.94
C GLU A 398 -10.94 -12.44 -17.58
N PRO A 399 -12.17 -12.40 -18.14
CA PRO A 399 -13.07 -11.26 -17.96
C PRO A 399 -13.42 -10.92 -16.51
N VAL A 400 -13.31 -11.88 -15.59
CA VAL A 400 -13.61 -11.65 -14.18
C VAL A 400 -12.51 -10.86 -13.47
N ALA A 401 -11.24 -11.08 -13.80
CA ALA A 401 -10.13 -10.28 -13.26
C ALA A 401 -10.28 -8.81 -13.65
N GLN A 402 -10.69 -8.55 -14.90
CA GLN A 402 -11.01 -7.19 -15.34
C GLN A 402 -12.19 -6.59 -14.57
N GLN A 403 -13.25 -7.36 -14.27
CA GLN A 403 -14.38 -6.87 -13.47
C GLN A 403 -13.97 -6.50 -12.05
N TYR A 404 -13.06 -7.24 -11.43
CA TYR A 404 -12.53 -6.90 -10.11
C TYR A 404 -11.78 -5.56 -10.14
N LEU A 405 -10.90 -5.36 -11.12
CA LEU A 405 -10.18 -4.10 -11.26
C LEU A 405 -11.09 -2.94 -11.64
N ASP A 406 -12.10 -3.15 -12.47
CA ASP A 406 -13.09 -2.11 -12.79
C ASP A 406 -13.85 -1.67 -11.53
N ALA A 407 -14.23 -2.62 -10.67
CA ALA A 407 -14.87 -2.33 -9.39
C ALA A 407 -13.95 -1.54 -8.44
N LEU A 408 -12.68 -1.94 -8.33
CA LEU A 408 -11.68 -1.19 -7.55
C LEU A 408 -11.45 0.20 -8.13
N ALA A 409 -11.30 0.33 -9.45
CA ALA A 409 -11.09 1.59 -10.13
C ALA A 409 -12.24 2.56 -9.90
N GLN A 410 -13.48 2.05 -9.99
CA GLN A 410 -14.66 2.83 -9.67
C GLN A 410 -14.68 3.29 -8.20
N ALA A 411 -14.33 2.41 -7.26
CA ALA A 411 -14.32 2.72 -5.83
C ALA A 411 -13.34 3.85 -5.49
N VAL A 412 -12.19 3.92 -6.16
CA VAL A 412 -11.15 4.93 -5.91
C VAL A 412 -11.17 6.10 -6.89
N GLY A 413 -12.13 6.12 -7.84
CA GLY A 413 -12.21 7.14 -8.88
C GLY A 413 -11.02 7.16 -9.85
N ALA A 414 -10.39 6.00 -10.08
CA ALA A 414 -9.32 5.83 -11.06
C ALA A 414 -9.88 5.60 -12.48
N PRO A 415 -9.11 5.95 -13.54
CA PRO A 415 -9.47 5.54 -14.89
C PRO A 415 -9.45 4.01 -15.01
N LEU A 416 -10.30 3.47 -15.88
CA LEU A 416 -10.26 2.04 -16.23
C LEU A 416 -8.95 1.74 -16.97
N GLY A 417 -8.33 0.63 -16.60
CA GLY A 417 -7.09 0.10 -17.19
C GLY A 417 -7.25 -1.37 -17.52
N SER A 418 -6.14 -2.08 -17.67
CA SER A 418 -6.15 -3.49 -18.06
C SER A 418 -5.62 -4.38 -16.95
N ALA A 419 -6.28 -5.52 -16.73
CA ALA A 419 -5.81 -6.51 -15.76
C ALA A 419 -4.49 -7.21 -16.12
N ILE A 420 -4.06 -7.22 -17.40
CA ILE A 420 -2.69 -7.66 -17.76
C ILE A 420 -1.61 -6.62 -17.46
N ASP A 421 -1.98 -5.36 -17.24
CA ASP A 421 -1.00 -4.29 -16.99
C ASP A 421 -0.66 -4.25 -15.50
N LEU A 422 0.40 -4.95 -15.09
CA LEU A 422 0.83 -5.00 -13.69
C LEU A 422 1.14 -3.61 -13.11
N ASN A 423 1.49 -2.63 -13.95
CA ASN A 423 1.68 -1.24 -13.49
C ASN A 423 0.36 -0.60 -13.07
N TYR A 424 -0.72 -0.93 -13.79
CA TYR A 424 -2.06 -0.48 -13.46
C TYR A 424 -2.58 -1.19 -12.21
N VAL A 425 -2.35 -2.50 -12.07
CA VAL A 425 -2.71 -3.27 -10.87
C VAL A 425 -2.02 -2.72 -9.63
N ASP A 426 -0.70 -2.48 -9.69
CA ASP A 426 0.09 -1.87 -8.61
C ASP A 426 -0.45 -0.50 -8.20
N LEU A 427 -0.69 0.39 -9.18
CA LEU A 427 -1.26 1.70 -8.93
C LEU A 427 -2.65 1.60 -8.28
N LEU A 428 -3.48 0.67 -8.74
CA LEU A 428 -4.86 0.56 -8.29
C LEU A 428 -4.96 0.03 -6.85
N ILE A 429 -4.19 -1.01 -6.52
CA ILE A 429 -4.06 -1.53 -5.15
C ILE A 429 -3.55 -0.43 -4.22
N GLY A 430 -2.50 0.30 -4.63
CA GLY A 430 -1.95 1.39 -3.83
C GLY A 430 -2.96 2.51 -3.57
N ARG A 431 -3.87 2.80 -4.52
CA ARG A 431 -4.94 3.80 -4.34
C ARG A 431 -6.13 3.28 -3.54
N ALA A 432 -6.42 1.99 -3.62
CA ALA A 432 -7.54 1.37 -2.91
C ALA A 432 -7.24 1.11 -1.43
N THR A 433 -5.96 1.13 -1.07
CA THR A 433 -5.49 0.99 0.30
C THR A 433 -5.61 2.32 1.06
N THR A 434 -6.13 2.24 2.29
CA THR A 434 -6.15 3.38 3.21
C THR A 434 -5.00 3.30 4.20
N PHE A 435 -4.57 4.45 4.71
CA PHE A 435 -3.55 4.53 5.73
C PHE A 435 -3.94 3.81 7.04
N GLU A 436 -5.24 3.82 7.37
CA GLU A 436 -5.81 3.09 8.51
C GLU A 436 -5.67 1.57 8.32
N ALA A 437 -5.94 1.06 7.12
CA ALA A 437 -5.76 -0.36 6.82
C ALA A 437 -4.31 -0.80 7.03
N ILE A 438 -3.34 -0.02 6.54
CA ILE A 438 -1.92 -0.32 6.70
C ILE A 438 -1.51 -0.27 8.17
N SER A 439 -1.95 0.76 8.92
CA SER A 439 -1.66 0.85 10.35
C SER A 439 -2.18 -0.36 11.11
N ASN A 440 -3.39 -0.83 10.79
CA ASN A 440 -3.97 -2.02 11.40
C ASN A 440 -3.16 -3.29 11.06
N LEU A 441 -2.67 -3.41 9.82
CA LEU A 441 -1.79 -4.53 9.44
C LEU A 441 -0.46 -4.52 10.19
N LEU A 442 0.18 -3.36 10.33
CA LEU A 442 1.43 -3.23 11.08
C LEU A 442 1.25 -3.70 12.53
N ASP A 443 0.18 -3.26 13.19
CA ASP A 443 -0.13 -3.67 14.56
C ASP A 443 -0.49 -5.16 14.65
N LEU A 444 -1.29 -5.66 13.69
CA LEU A 444 -1.77 -7.03 13.69
C LEU A 444 -0.64 -8.05 13.52
N PHE A 445 0.30 -7.76 12.63
CA PHE A 445 1.45 -8.61 12.33
C PHE A 445 2.67 -8.33 13.22
N ASP A 446 2.54 -7.39 14.16
CA ASP A 446 3.64 -6.90 15.01
C ASP A 446 4.87 -6.55 14.17
N LEU A 447 4.64 -5.81 13.07
CA LEU A 447 5.69 -5.50 12.11
C LEU A 447 6.60 -4.40 12.63
N ALA A 448 7.90 -4.68 12.61
CA ALA A 448 8.93 -3.69 12.83
C ALA A 448 9.65 -3.38 11.50
N PRO A 449 10.09 -2.12 11.29
CA PRO A 449 11.09 -1.84 10.27
C PRO A 449 12.35 -2.68 10.54
N GLY A 450 12.79 -3.45 9.54
CA GLY A 450 13.98 -4.30 9.59
C GLY A 450 15.32 -3.55 9.53
#